data_AF-A0A416EZ40-F1
#
_entry.id   AF-A0A416EZ40-F1
#
_cell.length_a   1.000
_cell.length_b   1.000
_cell.length_c   1.000
_cell.angle_alpha   90.00
_cell.angle_beta   90.00
_cell.angle_gamma   90.00
#
_symmetry.space_group_name_H-M   'P 1'
#
loop_
_entity.id
_entity.type
_entity.pdbx_description
1 polymer ?
#
loop_
_entity_poly.entity_id
_entity_poly.type
_entity_poly.pdbx_seq_one_letter_code
_entity_poly.pdbx_strand_id
1 'polypeptide(L)'
;MGKYKGLFWPAILGVKHMPKVKESEFYNVAGGFRRATINDKIAFFLQHPVWEGRPELFMKTGSPKEIYAMSGMSVHGLCNLIGQPAQAQSIVDGFNYVVEQKGLKKVHFISGLYAEDEVRRDPDKGKVQGILFQGEPGKPVAVLIAGGGFDGVASYLESIPAAMELHRRGYSAFVLVYRVNVELHEPNRRPRAGRHPRMCCRR
;
A
#
# COMPACT_ATOMS: atom_id res chain seq x y z
N MET A 1 -35.63 4.30 9.39
CA MET A 1 -34.64 3.88 10.41
C MET A 1 -34.38 2.38 10.25
N GLY A 2 -33.43 2.01 9.38
CA GLY A 2 -33.04 0.61 9.14
C GLY A 2 -31.93 0.20 10.10
N LYS A 3 -32.20 -0.82 10.91
CA LYS A 3 -31.26 -1.37 11.90
C LYS A 3 -30.17 -2.16 11.17
N TYR A 4 -28.95 -1.62 11.08
CA TYR A 4 -27.76 -2.40 10.74
C TYR A 4 -27.38 -3.27 11.94
N LYS A 5 -27.94 -4.49 12.00
CA LYS A 5 -27.39 -5.60 12.79
C LYS A 5 -26.33 -6.29 11.94
N GLY A 6 -25.10 -5.83 12.04
CA GLY A 6 -23.91 -6.47 11.48
C GLY A 6 -22.79 -6.36 12.51
N LEU A 7 -22.92 -7.12 13.59
CA LEU A 7 -21.93 -7.21 14.65
C LEU A 7 -20.62 -7.73 14.05
N PHE A 8 -19.63 -6.85 13.93
CA PHE A 8 -18.31 -7.11 13.36
C PHE A 8 -17.49 -8.00 14.31
N TRP A 9 -17.75 -9.31 14.22
CA TRP A 9 -17.09 -10.33 15.04
C TRP A 9 -15.55 -10.43 14.93
N PRO A 10 -14.85 -9.99 13.86
CA PRO A 10 -13.39 -10.07 13.81
C PRO A 10 -12.65 -9.10 14.73
N ALA A 11 -13.29 -8.02 15.20
CA ALA A 11 -12.63 -7.08 16.10
C ALA A 11 -12.57 -7.57 17.57
N ILE A 12 -13.36 -8.58 17.94
CA ILE A 12 -13.43 -9.10 19.33
C ILE A 12 -12.47 -10.28 19.56
N LEU A 13 -12.03 -10.97 18.49
CA LEU A 13 -11.07 -12.06 18.56
C LEU A 13 -9.77 -11.62 17.89
N GLY A 14 -8.82 -11.14 18.68
CA GLY A 14 -7.53 -10.63 18.22
C GLY A 14 -6.83 -11.56 17.24
N VAL A 15 -6.98 -11.26 15.95
CA VAL A 15 -6.30 -11.97 14.86
C VAL A 15 -4.80 -11.72 15.02
N LYS A 16 -4.10 -12.71 15.57
CA LYS A 16 -2.66 -12.60 15.91
C LYS A 16 -1.75 -12.72 14.68
N HIS A 17 -2.29 -13.17 13.55
CA HIS A 17 -1.54 -13.40 12.32
C HIS A 17 -2.41 -13.20 11.08
N MET A 18 -1.79 -12.80 9.98
CA MET A 18 -2.42 -12.77 8.66
C MET A 18 -2.90 -14.19 8.26
N PRO A 19 -4.08 -14.35 7.63
CA PRO A 19 -4.51 -15.62 7.06
C PRO A 19 -3.54 -16.10 5.98
N LYS A 20 -3.14 -17.36 6.02
CA LYS A 20 -2.30 -17.96 4.96
C LYS A 20 -3.13 -18.18 3.70
N VAL A 21 -2.56 -17.83 2.55
CA VAL A 21 -3.14 -18.11 1.23
C VAL A 21 -2.46 -19.35 0.67
N LYS A 22 -3.23 -20.30 0.14
CA LYS A 22 -2.63 -21.50 -0.46
C LYS A 22 -1.91 -21.13 -1.74
N GLU A 23 -0.77 -21.75 -2.01
CA GLU A 23 0.02 -21.45 -3.20
C GLU A 23 -0.79 -21.62 -4.50
N SER A 24 -1.60 -22.67 -4.58
CA SER A 24 -2.48 -22.93 -5.74
C SER A 24 -3.50 -21.82 -5.99
N GLU A 25 -3.78 -20.95 -5.02
CA GLU A 25 -4.69 -19.82 -5.21
C GLU A 25 -4.05 -18.70 -6.04
N PHE A 26 -2.73 -18.62 -6.20
CA PHE A 26 -2.09 -17.57 -6.99
C PHE A 26 -2.06 -17.85 -8.49
N TYR A 27 -2.20 -19.12 -8.88
CA TYR A 27 -1.95 -19.57 -10.25
C TYR A 27 -3.23 -19.98 -10.98
N ASN A 28 -3.21 -19.81 -12.30
CA ASN A 28 -4.21 -20.35 -13.21
C ASN A 28 -3.81 -21.75 -13.69
N VAL A 29 -4.69 -22.44 -14.41
CA VAL A 29 -4.46 -23.80 -14.93
C VAL A 29 -3.30 -23.90 -15.92
N ALA A 30 -2.88 -22.79 -16.53
CA ALA A 30 -1.75 -22.73 -17.44
C ALA A 30 -0.41 -22.44 -16.72
N GLY A 31 -0.40 -22.37 -15.39
CA GLY A 31 0.80 -22.13 -14.58
C GLY A 31 1.24 -20.66 -14.48
N GLY A 32 0.53 -19.73 -15.13
CA GLY A 32 0.72 -18.30 -14.93
C GLY A 32 -0.05 -17.80 -13.70
N PHE A 33 0.21 -16.56 -13.25
CA PHE A 33 -0.62 -15.96 -12.20
C PHE A 33 -2.07 -15.81 -12.68
N ARG A 34 -3.04 -16.16 -11.83
CA ARG A 34 -4.44 -15.87 -12.12
C ARG A 34 -4.73 -14.38 -11.93
N ARG A 35 -5.77 -13.89 -12.59
CA ARG A 35 -6.27 -12.53 -12.34
C ARG A 35 -6.88 -12.47 -10.94
N ALA A 36 -6.50 -11.44 -10.19
CA ALA A 36 -7.18 -11.05 -8.96
C ALA A 36 -8.55 -10.46 -9.27
N THR A 37 -9.45 -10.53 -8.30
CA THR A 37 -10.82 -10.02 -8.33
C THR A 37 -11.10 -9.20 -7.07
N ILE A 38 -12.17 -8.41 -7.09
CA ILE A 38 -12.57 -7.61 -5.91
C ILE A 38 -12.96 -8.48 -4.70
N ASN A 39 -13.23 -9.77 -4.93
CA ASN A 39 -13.60 -10.73 -3.90
C ASN A 39 -12.38 -11.38 -3.24
N ASP A 40 -11.19 -11.22 -3.81
CA ASP A 40 -9.97 -11.73 -3.22
C ASP A 40 -9.64 -10.97 -1.93
N LYS A 41 -9.14 -11.73 -0.95
CA LYS A 41 -8.75 -11.19 0.36
C LYS A 41 -7.53 -10.31 0.25
N ILE A 42 -7.41 -9.29 1.10
CA ILE A 42 -6.19 -8.46 1.17
C ILE A 42 -4.94 -9.33 1.41
N ALA A 43 -5.06 -10.43 2.16
CA ALA A 43 -4.00 -11.43 2.31
C ALA A 43 -3.48 -11.99 0.97
N PHE A 44 -4.34 -12.18 -0.04
CA PHE A 44 -3.94 -12.62 -1.39
C PHE A 44 -3.00 -11.61 -2.03
N PHE A 45 -3.35 -10.32 -1.99
CA PHE A 45 -2.54 -9.27 -2.59
C PHE A 45 -1.19 -9.12 -1.88
N LEU A 46 -1.18 -9.13 -0.54
CA LEU A 46 0.05 -9.00 0.26
C LEU A 46 1.00 -10.18 0.07
N GLN A 47 0.48 -11.42 0.05
CA GLN A 47 1.30 -12.63 -0.08
C GLN A 47 1.60 -12.99 -1.54
N HIS A 48 1.12 -12.22 -2.51
CA HIS A 48 1.28 -12.59 -3.92
C HIS A 48 2.75 -12.69 -4.32
N PRO A 49 3.19 -13.79 -4.96
CA PRO A 49 4.61 -14.01 -5.29
C PRO A 49 5.21 -12.94 -6.20
N VAL A 50 4.39 -12.21 -6.96
CA VAL A 50 4.82 -11.10 -7.82
C VAL A 50 5.70 -10.09 -7.08
N TRP A 51 5.50 -9.89 -5.77
CA TRP A 51 6.23 -8.91 -4.96
C TRP A 51 7.64 -9.33 -4.56
N GLU A 52 8.05 -10.56 -4.87
CA GLU A 52 9.40 -11.07 -4.54
C GLU A 52 9.70 -10.92 -3.04
N GLY A 53 8.70 -11.18 -2.19
CA GLY A 53 8.82 -11.06 -0.74
C GLY A 53 8.73 -9.62 -0.19
N ARG A 54 8.29 -8.64 -0.98
CA ARG A 54 8.16 -7.23 -0.57
C ARG A 54 6.68 -6.75 -0.54
N PRO A 55 5.86 -7.23 0.41
CA PRO A 55 4.44 -6.89 0.50
C PRO A 55 4.18 -5.38 0.68
N GLU A 56 5.14 -4.66 1.27
CA GLU A 56 5.07 -3.22 1.51
C GLU A 56 4.93 -2.38 0.23
N LEU A 57 5.31 -2.96 -0.93
CA LEU A 57 5.10 -2.35 -2.24
C LEU A 57 3.61 -2.20 -2.58
N PHE A 58 2.77 -3.12 -2.11
CA PHE A 58 1.32 -3.03 -2.25
C PHE A 58 0.72 -2.12 -1.18
N MET A 59 1.03 -2.40 0.09
CA MET A 59 0.49 -1.67 1.24
C MET A 59 1.52 -1.74 2.36
N LYS A 60 1.93 -0.57 2.87
CA LYS A 60 2.78 -0.47 4.06
C LYS A 60 1.97 0.08 5.23
N THR A 61 2.20 -0.45 6.43
CA THR A 61 1.57 0.03 7.66
C THR A 61 2.60 0.17 8.77
N GLY A 62 2.31 1.01 9.76
CA GLY A 62 3.14 1.24 10.93
C GLY A 62 3.06 0.12 11.96
N SER A 63 2.02 -0.73 11.90
CA SER A 63 1.89 -1.87 12.81
C SER A 63 1.37 -3.16 12.13
N PRO A 64 1.96 -4.33 12.42
CA PRO A 64 1.46 -5.61 11.89
C PRO A 64 0.01 -5.93 12.27
N LYS A 65 -0.47 -5.40 13.40
CA LYS A 65 -1.84 -5.65 13.89
C LYS A 65 -2.89 -5.09 12.95
N GLU A 66 -2.66 -3.92 12.37
CA GLU A 66 -3.56 -3.31 11.39
C GLU A 66 -3.67 -4.16 10.13
N ILE A 67 -2.52 -4.61 9.59
CA ILE A 67 -2.50 -5.54 8.45
C ILE A 67 -3.28 -6.81 8.78
N TYR A 68 -3.08 -7.41 9.96
CA TYR A 68 -3.77 -8.65 10.31
C TYR A 68 -5.30 -8.49 10.35
N ALA A 69 -5.79 -7.39 10.92
CA ALA A 69 -7.21 -7.08 10.96
C ALA A 69 -7.81 -6.93 9.55
N MET A 70 -7.13 -6.22 8.65
CA MET A 70 -7.61 -5.99 7.28
C MET A 70 -7.43 -7.20 6.35
N SER A 71 -6.40 -8.02 6.58
CA SER A 71 -5.98 -9.09 5.67
C SER A 71 -7.04 -10.17 5.41
N GLY A 72 -7.97 -10.36 6.35
CA GLY A 72 -9.07 -11.32 6.21
C GLY A 72 -10.24 -10.83 5.34
N MET A 73 -10.33 -9.53 5.08
CA MET A 73 -11.39 -8.91 4.27
C MET A 73 -11.08 -9.03 2.79
N SER A 74 -12.11 -9.10 1.94
CA SER A 74 -11.93 -8.87 0.50
C SER A 74 -11.62 -7.40 0.21
N VAL A 75 -11.01 -7.12 -0.95
CA VAL A 75 -10.82 -5.72 -1.41
C VAL A 75 -12.15 -4.97 -1.44
N HIS A 76 -13.21 -5.61 -1.95
CA HIS A 76 -14.56 -5.04 -1.93
C HIS A 76 -15.04 -4.74 -0.51
N GLY A 77 -14.85 -5.68 0.42
CA GLY A 77 -15.21 -5.50 1.83
C GLY A 77 -14.45 -4.36 2.49
N LEU A 78 -13.15 -4.24 2.23
CA LEU A 78 -12.32 -3.15 2.75
C LEU A 78 -12.79 -1.80 2.19
N CYS A 79 -13.02 -1.71 0.88
CA CYS A 79 -13.49 -0.48 0.22
C CYS A 79 -14.86 -0.03 0.72
N ASN A 80 -15.77 -0.97 0.98
CA ASN A 80 -17.06 -0.67 1.61
C ASN A 80 -16.90 -0.11 3.02
N LEU A 81 -16.00 -0.69 3.82
CA LEU A 81 -15.75 -0.25 5.20
C LEU A 81 -15.22 1.19 5.27
N ILE A 82 -14.31 1.55 4.35
CA ILE A 82 -13.75 2.91 4.29
C ILE A 82 -14.65 3.90 3.52
N GLY A 83 -15.86 3.50 3.12
CA GLY A 83 -16.81 4.36 2.42
C GLY A 83 -16.43 4.70 0.98
N GLN A 84 -15.60 3.87 0.33
CA GLN A 84 -15.10 4.09 -1.03
C GLN A 84 -15.29 2.86 -1.94
N PRO A 85 -16.53 2.34 -2.09
CA PRO A 85 -16.80 1.12 -2.85
C PRO A 85 -16.30 1.15 -4.30
N ALA A 86 -16.34 2.33 -4.94
CA ALA A 86 -15.92 2.52 -6.32
C ALA A 86 -14.41 2.24 -6.55
N GLN A 87 -13.58 2.31 -5.51
CA GLN A 87 -12.13 2.07 -5.63
C GLN A 87 -11.76 0.58 -5.74
N ALA A 88 -12.66 -0.33 -5.36
CA ALA A 88 -12.35 -1.76 -5.33
C ALA A 88 -11.85 -2.28 -6.67
N GLN A 89 -12.49 -1.85 -7.77
CA GLN A 89 -12.08 -2.28 -9.11
C GLN A 89 -10.74 -1.66 -9.51
N SER A 90 -10.49 -0.38 -9.21
CA SER A 90 -9.23 0.29 -9.52
C SER A 90 -8.02 -0.35 -8.82
N ILE A 91 -8.18 -0.80 -7.57
CA ILE A 91 -7.15 -1.55 -6.83
C ILE A 91 -6.81 -2.84 -7.57
N VAL A 92 -7.84 -3.62 -7.93
CA VAL A 92 -7.67 -4.91 -8.62
C VAL A 92 -7.06 -4.73 -10.00
N ASP A 93 -7.48 -3.71 -10.74
CA ASP A 93 -6.94 -3.40 -12.05
C ASP A 93 -5.47 -2.98 -11.97
N GLY A 94 -5.14 -2.08 -11.03
CA GLY A 94 -3.77 -1.65 -10.78
C GLY A 94 -2.86 -2.82 -10.36
N PHE A 95 -3.34 -3.68 -9.46
CA PHE A 95 -2.61 -4.89 -9.05
C PHE A 95 -2.35 -5.83 -10.23
N ASN A 96 -3.41 -6.18 -10.98
CA ASN A 96 -3.26 -7.09 -12.10
C ASN A 96 -2.37 -6.50 -13.20
N TYR A 97 -2.40 -5.17 -13.37
CA TYR A 97 -1.52 -4.46 -14.29
C TYR A 97 -0.04 -4.58 -13.86
N VAL A 98 0.26 -4.46 -12.56
CA VAL A 98 1.63 -4.73 -12.05
C VAL A 98 2.07 -6.14 -12.40
N VAL A 99 1.22 -7.15 -12.19
CA VAL A 99 1.53 -8.55 -12.51
C VAL A 99 1.86 -8.72 -13.99
N GLU A 100 1.03 -8.19 -14.87
CA GLU A 100 1.23 -8.24 -16.32
C GLU A 100 2.51 -7.52 -16.74
N GLN A 101 2.70 -6.27 -16.31
CA GLN A 101 3.84 -5.46 -16.71
C GLN A 101 5.16 -5.95 -16.10
N LYS A 102 5.13 -6.63 -14.95
CA LYS A 102 6.29 -7.34 -14.41
C LYS A 102 6.71 -8.50 -15.31
N GLY A 103 5.75 -9.28 -15.82
CA GLY A 103 6.00 -10.33 -16.82
C GLY A 103 6.58 -9.79 -18.13
N LEU A 104 6.19 -8.57 -18.51
CA LEU A 104 6.72 -7.84 -19.68
C LEU A 104 8.03 -7.08 -19.41
N LYS A 105 8.59 -7.17 -18.20
CA LYS A 105 9.81 -6.43 -17.77
C LYS A 105 9.69 -4.90 -17.90
N LYS A 106 8.47 -4.36 -17.79
CA LYS A 106 8.18 -2.93 -17.77
C LYS A 106 7.98 -2.37 -16.36
N VAL A 107 7.75 -3.24 -15.38
CA VAL A 107 7.70 -2.86 -13.97
C VAL A 107 8.91 -3.41 -13.23
N HIS A 108 9.59 -2.54 -12.49
CA HIS A 108 10.80 -2.83 -11.71
C HIS A 108 10.60 -2.40 -10.27
N PHE A 109 11.06 -3.21 -9.31
CA PHE A 109 11.03 -2.85 -7.91
C PHE A 109 12.38 -2.34 -7.45
N ILE A 110 12.38 -1.12 -6.95
CA ILE A 110 13.58 -0.36 -6.63
C ILE A 110 13.82 -0.38 -5.11
N SER A 111 15.06 -0.61 -4.72
CA SER A 111 15.58 -0.50 -3.35
C SER A 111 16.88 0.29 -3.38
N GLY A 112 17.47 0.59 -2.21
CA GLY A 112 18.74 1.32 -2.14
C GLY A 112 18.61 2.78 -2.55
N LEU A 113 17.48 3.42 -2.23
CA LEU A 113 17.21 4.83 -2.55
C LEU A 113 18.03 5.82 -1.68
N TYR A 114 18.73 5.31 -0.67
CA TYR A 114 19.65 6.05 0.19
C TYR A 114 21.06 5.45 0.08
N ALA A 115 22.08 6.28 0.28
CA ALA A 115 23.46 5.82 0.29
C ALA A 115 23.74 4.86 1.46
N GLU A 116 24.69 3.94 1.29
CA GLU A 116 24.99 2.90 2.28
C GLU A 116 25.42 3.47 3.64
N ASP A 117 26.16 4.58 3.65
CA ASP A 117 26.60 5.25 4.87
C ASP A 117 25.43 5.94 5.61
N GLU A 118 24.39 6.37 4.89
CA GLU A 118 23.15 6.86 5.47
C GLU A 118 22.34 5.72 6.09
N VAL A 119 22.23 4.58 5.39
CA VAL A 119 21.52 3.40 5.89
C VAL A 119 22.24 2.81 7.12
N ARG A 120 23.58 2.83 7.14
CA ARG A 120 24.35 2.41 8.33
C ARG A 120 24.08 3.30 9.55
N ARG A 121 23.81 4.60 9.35
CA ARG A 121 23.48 5.56 10.42
C ARG A 121 22.02 5.48 10.85
N ASP A 122 21.13 5.18 9.91
CA ASP A 122 19.69 5.07 10.12
C ASP A 122 19.16 3.90 9.28
N PRO A 123 19.11 2.68 9.85
CA PRO A 123 18.71 1.47 9.13
C PRO A 123 17.32 1.54 8.49
N ASP A 124 16.42 2.36 9.03
CA ASP A 124 15.07 2.51 8.48
C ASP A 124 15.07 3.18 7.10
N LYS A 125 16.12 3.92 6.74
CA LYS A 125 16.31 4.41 5.36
C LYS A 125 16.42 3.28 4.34
N GLY A 126 16.93 2.11 4.75
CA GLY A 126 16.99 0.91 3.91
C GLY A 126 15.61 0.30 3.61
N LYS A 127 14.57 0.70 4.35
CA LYS A 127 13.18 0.25 4.15
C LYS A 127 12.42 1.10 3.13
N VAL A 128 13.04 2.14 2.59
CA VAL A 128 12.44 2.94 1.51
C VAL A 128 12.63 2.20 0.20
N GLN A 129 11.52 2.00 -0.49
CA GLN A 129 11.44 1.21 -1.72
C GLN A 129 10.57 1.94 -2.74
N GLY A 130 10.50 1.41 -3.96
CA GLY A 130 9.53 1.90 -4.92
C GLY A 130 9.24 0.94 -6.06
N ILE A 131 8.26 1.32 -6.87
CA ILE A 131 7.87 0.61 -8.09
C ILE A 131 8.07 1.57 -9.26
N LEU A 132 8.98 1.23 -10.17
CA LEU A 132 9.16 1.94 -11.42
C LEU A 132 8.34 1.26 -12.51
N PHE A 133 7.36 1.98 -13.04
CA PHE A 133 6.68 1.67 -14.30
C PHE A 133 7.46 2.37 -15.41
N GLN A 134 8.21 1.61 -16.19
CA GLN A 134 9.08 2.13 -17.24
C GLN A 134 8.27 2.40 -18.52
N GLY A 135 7.97 3.67 -18.75
CA GLY A 135 7.30 4.15 -19.96
C GLY A 135 8.25 4.32 -21.14
N GLU A 136 7.86 5.18 -22.08
CA GLU A 136 8.61 5.45 -23.30
C GLU A 136 9.81 6.38 -23.03
N PRO A 137 10.95 6.14 -23.69
CA PRO A 137 12.11 7.04 -23.62
C PRO A 137 11.74 8.48 -24.03
N GLY A 138 12.31 9.46 -23.33
CA GLY A 138 12.14 10.89 -23.64
C GLY A 138 10.87 11.54 -23.06
N LYS A 139 9.94 10.77 -22.49
CA LYS A 139 8.80 11.33 -21.73
C LYS A 139 9.19 11.71 -20.29
N PRO A 140 8.52 12.71 -19.69
CA PRO A 140 8.69 13.05 -18.28
C PRO A 140 8.40 11.86 -17.35
N VAL A 141 9.04 11.89 -16.17
CA VAL A 141 8.81 10.92 -15.09
C VAL A 141 7.88 11.52 -14.05
N ALA A 142 6.82 10.81 -13.68
CA ALA A 142 5.97 11.16 -12.55
C ALA A 142 6.46 10.46 -11.28
N VAL A 143 6.57 11.19 -10.17
CA VAL A 143 6.83 10.60 -8.85
C VAL A 143 5.53 10.64 -8.05
N LEU A 144 5.06 9.47 -7.63
CA LEU A 144 3.78 9.27 -6.96
C LEU A 144 4.01 8.93 -5.50
N ILE A 145 3.46 9.77 -4.62
CA ILE A 145 3.59 9.64 -3.17
C ILE A 145 2.18 9.45 -2.64
N ALA A 146 1.86 8.22 -2.22
CA ALA A 146 0.54 7.91 -1.68
C ALA A 146 0.31 8.57 -0.32
N GLY A 147 -0.94 8.85 0.00
CA GLY A 147 -1.39 9.14 1.35
C GLY A 147 -1.22 7.94 2.30
N GLY A 148 -1.83 8.07 3.48
CA GLY A 148 -1.66 7.14 4.60
C GLY A 148 -1.26 7.80 5.91
N GLY A 149 -1.31 9.14 5.97
CA GLY A 149 -1.16 9.91 7.21
C GLY A 149 0.18 9.74 7.91
N PHE A 150 1.23 9.32 7.19
CA PHE A 150 2.52 8.91 7.74
C PHE A 150 2.48 7.70 8.68
N ASP A 151 1.33 7.06 8.83
CA ASP A 151 1.15 5.82 9.57
C ASP A 151 1.17 4.59 8.65
N GLY A 152 0.89 4.80 7.36
CA GLY A 152 1.04 3.79 6.31
C GLY A 152 1.30 4.44 4.96
N VAL A 153 1.46 3.58 3.95
CA VAL A 153 1.56 3.99 2.54
C VAL A 153 0.47 3.25 1.76
N ALA A 154 -0.53 3.99 1.29
CA ALA A 154 -1.69 3.45 0.59
C ALA A 154 -1.45 3.24 -0.92
N SER A 155 -0.31 2.66 -1.30
CA SER A 155 0.08 2.46 -2.71
C SER A 155 -0.98 1.72 -3.52
N TYR A 156 -1.58 0.66 -2.97
CA TYR A 156 -2.63 -0.13 -3.60
C TYR A 156 -3.87 0.68 -4.01
N LEU A 157 -4.22 1.69 -3.22
CA LEU A 157 -5.41 2.51 -3.41
C LEU A 157 -5.12 3.73 -4.28
N GLU A 158 -3.96 4.36 -4.09
CA GLU A 158 -3.65 5.66 -4.69
C GLU A 158 -2.60 5.53 -5.80
N SER A 159 -1.34 5.26 -5.43
CA SER A 159 -0.22 5.39 -6.37
C SER A 159 -0.16 4.32 -7.45
N ILE A 160 -0.53 3.06 -7.17
CA ILE A 160 -0.48 1.99 -8.16
C ILE A 160 -1.55 2.19 -9.26
N PRO A 161 -2.83 2.44 -8.93
CA PRO A 161 -3.83 2.76 -9.97
C PRO A 161 -3.47 4.03 -10.76
N ALA A 162 -2.94 5.07 -10.10
CA ALA A 162 -2.48 6.27 -10.80
C ALA A 162 -1.28 5.99 -11.73
N ALA A 163 -0.31 5.18 -11.28
CA ALA A 163 0.84 4.78 -12.08
C ALA A 163 0.41 3.97 -13.31
N MET A 164 -0.56 3.07 -13.17
CA MET A 164 -1.14 2.32 -14.28
C MET A 164 -1.68 3.27 -15.37
N GLU A 165 -2.47 4.28 -14.99
CA GLU A 165 -3.05 5.23 -15.94
C GLU A 165 -2.01 6.11 -16.63
N LEU A 166 -0.96 6.53 -15.91
CA LEU A 166 0.17 7.27 -16.49
C LEU A 166 0.99 6.41 -17.44
N HIS A 167 1.30 5.18 -17.03
CA HIS A 167 2.09 4.25 -17.83
C HIS A 167 1.38 3.82 -19.11
N ARG A 168 0.04 3.67 -19.09
CA ARG A 168 -0.78 3.46 -20.29
C ARG A 168 -0.67 4.58 -21.32
N ARG A 169 -0.34 5.80 -20.88
CA ARG A 169 -0.11 6.97 -21.75
C ARG A 169 1.37 7.11 -22.16
N GLY A 170 2.21 6.14 -21.79
CA GLY A 170 3.63 6.07 -22.09
C GLY A 170 4.53 6.83 -21.13
N TYR A 171 4.01 7.44 -20.05
CA TYR A 171 4.88 8.09 -19.05
C TYR A 171 5.57 7.05 -18.17
N SER A 172 6.80 7.35 -17.76
CA SER A 172 7.39 6.61 -16.64
C SER A 172 6.79 7.10 -15.34
N ALA A 173 6.46 6.19 -14.42
CA ALA A 173 5.92 6.53 -13.12
C ALA A 173 6.68 5.77 -12.02
N PHE A 174 7.13 6.50 -11.01
CA PHE A 174 7.81 5.97 -9.84
C PHE A 174 6.91 6.10 -8.61
N VAL A 175 6.44 4.96 -8.09
CA VAL A 175 5.67 4.88 -6.85
C VAL A 175 6.64 4.79 -5.68
N LEU A 176 6.61 5.78 -4.78
CA LEU A 176 7.44 5.79 -3.58
C LEU A 176 6.74 5.10 -2.41
N VAL A 177 7.43 4.15 -1.79
CA VAL A 177 7.08 3.58 -0.48
C VAL A 177 8.04 4.16 0.56
N TYR A 178 7.55 5.16 1.31
CA TYR A 178 8.34 5.92 2.28
C TYR A 178 8.34 5.28 3.68
N ARG A 179 9.08 5.90 4.62
CA ARG A 179 9.13 5.51 6.03
C ARG A 179 7.89 5.97 6.77
N VAL A 180 7.38 5.16 7.68
CA VAL A 180 6.13 5.47 8.41
C VAL A 180 6.29 5.26 9.92
N ASN A 181 5.49 5.97 10.70
CA ASN A 181 5.38 5.82 12.15
C ASN A 181 6.77 5.87 12.83
N VAL A 182 7.14 4.82 13.59
CA VAL A 182 8.40 4.74 14.33
C VAL A 182 9.65 4.87 13.45
N GLU A 183 9.55 4.56 12.15
CA GLU A 183 10.66 4.66 11.19
C GLU A 183 11.04 6.12 10.86
N LEU A 184 10.17 7.07 11.20
CA LEU A 184 10.42 8.50 10.97
C LEU A 184 11.35 9.12 12.01
N HIS A 185 11.60 8.42 13.14
CA HIS A 185 12.40 8.91 14.26
C HIS A 185 12.03 10.33 14.68
N GLU A 186 10.73 10.68 14.72
CA GLU A 186 10.34 11.99 15.24
C GLU A 186 10.84 12.08 16.69
N PRO A 187 11.73 13.03 17.02
CA PRO A 187 12.07 13.27 18.41
C PRO A 187 10.77 13.69 19.08
N ASN A 188 10.37 12.97 20.13
CA ASN A 188 9.28 13.31 21.04
C ASN A 188 9.13 14.84 21.05
N ARG A 189 8.10 15.39 20.38
CA ARG A 189 7.83 16.82 20.47
C ARG A 189 7.46 17.05 21.92
N ARG A 190 8.46 17.38 22.75
CA ARG A 190 8.20 17.86 24.11
C ARG A 190 7.11 18.92 23.94
N PRO A 191 5.96 18.82 24.63
CA PRO A 191 5.00 19.90 24.59
C PRO A 191 5.78 21.17 24.90
N ARG A 192 5.77 22.14 23.98
CA ARG A 192 6.38 23.44 24.26
C ARG A 192 5.67 23.97 25.49
N ALA A 193 6.31 23.88 26.65
CA ALA A 193 5.87 24.58 27.83
C ALA A 193 5.74 26.06 27.43
N GLY A 194 4.53 26.61 27.54
CA GLY A 194 4.33 28.06 27.49
C GLY A 194 3.76 28.67 26.21
N ARG A 195 2.82 28.02 25.49
CA ARG A 195 1.86 28.80 24.68
C ARG A 195 0.45 28.58 25.20
N HIS A 196 0.03 29.46 26.10
CA HIS A 196 -1.38 29.67 26.40
C HIS A 196 -2.17 29.90 25.10
N PRO A 197 -3.32 29.26 24.92
CA PRO A 197 -4.23 29.64 23.85
C PRO A 197 -4.71 31.06 24.12
N ARG A 198 -4.33 32.02 23.28
CA ARG A 198 -5.03 33.31 23.23
C ARG A 198 -6.45 33.01 22.76
N MET A 199 -7.41 33.08 23.67
CA MET A 199 -8.82 33.23 23.33
C MET A 199 -8.95 34.44 22.41
N CYS A 200 -9.23 34.18 21.14
CA CYS A 200 -9.69 35.22 20.24
C CYS A 200 -11.19 35.43 20.53
N CYS A 201 -11.50 36.35 21.44
CA CYS A 201 -12.83 36.95 21.49
C CYS A 201 -13.04 37.69 20.16
N ARG A 202 -13.95 37.18 19.33
CA ARG A 202 -14.55 37.98 18.25
C ARG A 202 -15.52 38.97 18.91
N ARG A 203 -15.32 40.26 18.63
CA ARG A 203 -16.36 41.28 18.72
C ARG A 203 -17.28 41.15 17.51
#